data_AF-A0A438N3N4-F1
#
_entry.id   AF-A0A438N3N4-F1
#
_cell.length_a   1.000
_cell.length_b   1.000
_cell.length_c   1.000
_cell.angle_alpha   90.00
_cell.angle_beta   90.00
_cell.angle_gamma   90.00
#
_symmetry.space_group_name_H-M   'P 1'
#
loop_
_entity.id
_entity.type
_entity.pdbx_description
1 polymer ?
#
loop_
_entity_poly.entity_id
_entity_poly.type
_entity_poly.pdbx_seq_one_letter_code
_entity_poly.pdbx_strand_id
1 'polypeptide(L)'
;MSQPTQLPPLTPQFCFNTRVLRDFLRLSRSTIDDSISTNLNALLTPSTTRPFTSTSTSTRSPPTLPHQRIPESTSSVFLSTVLFPTWQARSDVIHYCTSVATSPDPSDPDLIEREALNRKDAERIVDERLDPYSGRFFPREGRAETLAGLLRNENAVEGIVRQRTWAVVEERCEGVENDASWETALDKWRERQRR
;
A
#
# COMPACT_ATOMS: atom_id res chain seq x y z
N MET A 1 -3.48 16.12 -25.56
CA MET A 1 -4.60 15.78 -24.65
C MET A 1 -4.63 14.26 -24.55
N SER A 2 -3.91 13.68 -23.59
CA SER A 2 -3.97 12.24 -23.31
C SER A 2 -5.34 11.93 -22.72
N GLN A 3 -6.10 11.04 -23.36
CA GLN A 3 -7.35 10.52 -22.81
C GLN A 3 -7.09 9.95 -21.41
N PRO A 4 -7.98 10.17 -20.43
CA PRO A 4 -7.89 9.48 -19.14
C PRO A 4 -8.01 7.99 -19.42
N THR A 5 -6.90 7.27 -19.24
CA THR A 5 -6.87 5.81 -19.37
C THR A 5 -7.81 5.27 -18.32
N GLN A 6 -8.93 4.68 -18.74
CA GLN A 6 -9.86 4.06 -17.81
C GLN A 6 -9.11 2.97 -17.04
N LEU A 7 -9.10 3.10 -15.71
CA LEU A 7 -8.46 2.10 -14.84
C LEU A 7 -9.12 0.74 -15.10
N PRO A 8 -8.36 -0.31 -15.42
CA PRO A 8 -8.93 -1.63 -15.62
C PRO A 8 -9.64 -2.06 -14.33
N PRO A 9 -10.85 -2.66 -14.42
CA PRO A 9 -11.58 -3.09 -13.24
C PRO A 9 -10.80 -4.19 -12.50
N LEU A 10 -10.90 -4.19 -11.17
CA LEU A 10 -10.32 -5.26 -10.36
C LEU A 10 -11.05 -6.57 -10.66
N THR A 11 -10.27 -7.63 -10.91
CA THR A 11 -10.79 -8.97 -11.21
C THR A 11 -10.24 -9.99 -10.22
N PRO A 12 -10.95 -11.11 -9.95
CA PRO A 12 -10.41 -12.15 -9.07
C PRO A 12 -9.10 -12.74 -9.60
N GLN A 13 -8.93 -12.80 -10.93
CA GLN A 13 -7.70 -13.27 -11.58
C GLN A 13 -6.47 -12.45 -11.20
N PHE A 14 -6.63 -11.13 -11.05
CA PHE A 14 -5.57 -10.27 -10.55
C PHE A 14 -5.14 -10.65 -9.14
N CYS A 15 -6.10 -10.94 -8.24
CA CYS A 15 -5.80 -11.28 -6.85
C CYS A 15 -5.08 -12.63 -6.71
N PHE A 16 -5.49 -13.63 -7.48
CA PHE A 16 -4.85 -14.95 -7.44
C PHE A 16 -3.47 -14.98 -8.10
N ASN A 17 -3.15 -14.01 -8.97
CA ASN A 17 -1.78 -13.80 -9.42
C ASN A 17 -0.99 -13.02 -8.37
N THR A 18 -0.55 -13.74 -7.32
CA THR A 18 0.15 -13.17 -6.16
C THR A 18 1.41 -12.38 -6.53
N ARG A 19 2.07 -12.75 -7.64
CA ARG A 19 3.22 -12.01 -8.16
C ARG A 19 2.80 -10.63 -8.65
N VAL A 20 1.80 -10.56 -9.51
CA VAL A 20 1.30 -9.28 -10.06
C VAL A 20 0.74 -8.39 -8.95
N LEU A 21 0.02 -8.97 -7.98
CA LEU A 21 -0.48 -8.25 -6.81
C LEU A 21 0.67 -7.61 -5.99
N ARG A 22 1.71 -8.38 -5.67
CA ARG A 22 2.88 -7.87 -4.93
C ARG A 22 3.63 -6.81 -5.73
N ASP A 23 3.84 -7.03 -7.01
CA ASP A 23 4.54 -6.11 -7.90
C ASP A 23 3.78 -4.78 -8.00
N PHE A 24 2.45 -4.81 -8.10
CA PHE A 24 1.60 -3.62 -8.05
C PHE A 24 1.78 -2.83 -6.75
N LEU A 25 1.64 -3.50 -5.59
CA LEU A 25 1.76 -2.85 -4.28
C LEU A 25 3.17 -2.27 -4.08
N ARG A 26 4.20 -3.03 -4.46
CA ARG A 26 5.59 -2.59 -4.39
C ARG A 26 5.85 -1.37 -5.28
N LEU A 27 5.40 -1.41 -6.53
CA LEU A 27 5.57 -0.30 -7.46
C LEU A 27 4.87 0.96 -6.93
N SER A 28 3.62 0.83 -6.49
CA SER A 28 2.86 1.96 -5.92
C SER A 28 3.53 2.58 -4.70
N ARG A 29 4.13 1.77 -3.81
CA ARG A 29 4.89 2.27 -2.66
C ARG A 29 6.18 2.96 -3.09
N SER A 30 6.91 2.38 -4.06
CA SER A 30 8.16 2.95 -4.55
C SER A 30 8.00 4.30 -5.25
N THR A 31 6.85 4.53 -5.90
CA THR A 31 6.60 5.77 -6.64
C THR A 31 6.19 6.93 -5.74
N ILE A 32 5.57 6.66 -4.59
CA ILE A 32 5.01 7.71 -3.71
C ILE A 32 5.69 7.73 -2.34
N ASP A 33 5.70 6.60 -1.63
CA ASP A 33 6.09 6.50 -0.22
C ASP A 33 7.61 6.41 -0.06
N ASP A 34 8.29 5.51 -0.77
CA ASP A 34 9.75 5.38 -0.67
C ASP A 34 10.47 6.64 -1.19
N SER A 35 9.83 7.34 -2.14
CA SER A 35 10.30 8.59 -2.72
C SER A 35 9.66 9.84 -2.09
N ILE A 36 8.97 9.72 -0.95
CA ILE A 36 8.19 10.81 -0.35
C ILE A 36 9.03 12.07 -0.14
N SER A 37 10.25 11.94 0.38
CA SER A 37 11.14 13.09 0.58
C SER A 37 11.47 13.81 -0.72
N THR A 38 11.69 13.06 -1.81
CA THR A 38 11.93 13.62 -3.14
C THR A 38 10.68 14.30 -3.68
N ASN A 39 9.52 13.66 -3.52
CA ASN A 39 8.23 14.24 -3.93
C ASN A 39 7.94 15.55 -3.20
N LEU A 40 8.18 15.60 -1.88
CA LEU A 40 8.01 16.80 -1.06
C LEU A 40 9.03 17.89 -1.41
N ASN A 41 10.29 17.54 -1.65
CA ASN A 41 11.30 18.51 -2.11
C ASN A 41 10.95 19.10 -3.49
N ALA A 42 10.31 18.33 -4.37
CA ALA A 42 9.86 18.82 -5.67
C ALA A 42 8.73 19.86 -5.56
N LEU A 43 8.00 19.91 -4.44
CA LEU A 43 7.02 20.97 -4.17
C LEU A 43 7.67 22.32 -3.84
N LEU A 44 8.92 22.30 -3.36
CA LEU A 44 9.71 23.48 -3.05
C LEU A 44 10.45 23.97 -4.31
N THR A 45 9.71 24.39 -5.34
CA THR A 45 10.33 25.05 -6.49
C THR A 45 10.65 26.51 -6.15
N PRO A 46 11.90 26.97 -6.32
CA PRO A 46 12.31 28.35 -6.01
C PRO A 46 11.44 29.40 -6.72
N SER A 47 11.00 29.09 -7.93
CA SER A 47 10.15 29.94 -8.77
C SER A 47 8.77 30.22 -8.15
N THR A 48 8.26 29.29 -7.34
CA THR A 48 6.93 29.38 -6.69
C THR A 48 7.02 30.12 -5.37
N THR A 49 8.16 29.99 -4.66
CA THR A 49 8.39 30.67 -3.37
C THR A 49 8.88 32.11 -3.54
N ARG A 50 9.56 32.44 -4.65
CA ARG A 50 9.96 33.82 -4.95
C ARG A 50 10.00 34.06 -6.47
N PRO A 51 9.22 35.03 -7.00
CA PRO A 51 9.29 35.37 -8.41
C PRO A 51 10.67 35.91 -8.77
N PHE A 52 11.19 35.51 -9.94
CA PHE A 52 12.48 35.96 -10.43
C PHE A 52 12.49 37.48 -10.65
N THR A 53 13.34 38.19 -9.91
CA THR A 53 13.64 39.61 -10.14
C THR A 53 15.12 39.75 -10.50
N SER A 54 15.50 40.81 -11.21
CA SER A 54 16.91 41.08 -11.57
C SER A 54 17.85 41.19 -10.36
N THR A 55 17.29 41.47 -9.18
CA THR A 55 17.99 41.49 -7.88
C THR A 55 18.02 40.13 -7.16
N SER A 56 17.27 39.13 -7.64
CA SER A 56 17.19 37.80 -7.02
C SER A 56 18.52 37.03 -7.10
N THR A 57 19.37 37.33 -8.08
CA THR A 57 20.73 36.77 -8.22
C THR A 57 21.82 37.61 -7.53
N SER A 58 21.48 38.83 -7.08
CA SER A 58 22.45 39.74 -6.45
C SER A 58 22.88 39.30 -5.04
N THR A 59 22.11 38.41 -4.43
CA THR A 59 22.44 37.81 -3.14
C THR A 59 22.54 36.30 -3.30
N ARG A 60 23.68 35.73 -2.92
CA ARG A 60 23.82 34.28 -2.78
C ARG A 60 22.91 33.87 -1.63
N SER A 61 21.72 33.39 -1.96
CA SER A 61 20.83 32.81 -0.95
C SER A 61 21.61 31.68 -0.26
N PRO A 62 21.72 31.67 1.08
CA PRO A 62 22.31 30.52 1.76
C PRO A 62 21.57 29.26 1.30
N PRO A 63 22.25 28.11 1.20
CA PRO A 63 21.59 26.86 0.82
C PRO A 63 20.33 26.73 1.68
N THR A 64 19.18 26.56 1.02
CA THR A 64 17.88 26.40 1.66
C THR A 64 18.05 25.45 2.84
N LEU A 65 17.71 25.93 4.04
CA LEU A 65 17.86 25.16 5.26
C LEU A 65 17.29 23.76 5.05
N PRO A 66 17.94 22.69 5.57
CA PRO A 66 17.51 21.31 5.35
C PRO A 66 16.10 20.99 5.89
N HIS A 67 15.40 21.96 6.49
CA HIS A 67 14.05 21.85 7.06
C HIS A 67 13.13 23.02 6.69
N GLN A 68 13.27 23.64 5.51
CA GLN A 68 12.23 24.57 5.06
C GLN A 68 10.90 23.81 4.97
N ARG A 69 9.93 24.21 5.79
CA ARG A 69 8.60 23.61 5.79
C ARG A 69 7.82 24.06 4.54
N ILE A 70 7.01 23.14 4.03
CA ILE A 70 6.17 23.33 2.86
C ILE A 70 4.90 24.05 3.29
N PRO A 71 4.50 25.15 2.61
CA PRO A 71 3.29 25.88 2.95
C PRO A 71 2.05 24.98 2.96
N GLU A 72 1.14 25.22 3.90
CA GLU A 72 -0.10 24.44 4.11
C GLU A 72 -0.94 24.30 2.84
N SER A 73 -1.02 25.35 2.01
CA SER A 73 -1.78 25.31 0.76
C SER A 73 -1.18 24.35 -0.27
N THR A 74 0.15 24.24 -0.34
CA THR A 74 0.83 23.32 -1.26
C THR A 74 0.79 21.88 -0.74
N SER A 75 1.03 21.69 0.56
CA SER A 75 0.96 20.36 1.17
C SER A 75 -0.46 19.77 1.08
N SER A 76 -1.50 20.55 1.40
CA SER A 76 -2.89 20.10 1.33
C SER A 76 -3.30 19.66 -0.08
N VAL A 77 -2.81 20.35 -1.12
CA VAL A 77 -3.05 19.93 -2.52
C VAL A 77 -2.34 18.61 -2.81
N PHE A 78 -1.07 18.46 -2.46
CA PHE A 78 -0.35 17.20 -2.65
C PHE A 78 -1.04 16.02 -1.92
N LEU A 79 -1.44 16.23 -0.66
CA LEU A 79 -2.10 15.21 0.13
C LEU A 79 -3.44 14.78 -0.50
N SER A 80 -4.27 15.75 -0.88
CA SER A 80 -5.61 15.47 -1.40
C SER A 80 -5.65 14.93 -2.83
N THR A 81 -4.66 15.27 -3.66
CA THR A 81 -4.63 14.92 -5.10
C THR A 81 -3.69 13.77 -5.43
N VAL A 82 -2.67 13.50 -4.60
CA VAL A 82 -1.65 12.48 -4.86
C VAL A 82 -1.60 11.45 -3.75
N LEU A 83 -1.30 11.85 -2.51
CA LEU A 83 -1.01 10.89 -1.44
C LEU A 83 -2.25 10.08 -1.04
N PHE A 84 -3.36 10.72 -0.68
CA PHE A 84 -4.55 10.03 -0.23
C PHE A 84 -5.24 9.21 -1.33
N PRO A 85 -5.36 9.68 -2.58
CA PRO A 85 -5.88 8.85 -3.66
C PRO A 85 -5.04 7.58 -3.90
N THR A 86 -3.71 7.67 -3.82
CA THR A 86 -2.83 6.51 -4.04
C THR A 86 -2.92 5.51 -2.88
N TRP A 87 -2.97 5.99 -1.63
CA TRP A 87 -3.26 5.15 -0.47
C TRP A 87 -4.63 4.49 -0.56
N GLN A 88 -5.66 5.23 -0.99
CA GLN A 88 -7.00 4.70 -1.17
C GLN A 88 -7.03 3.60 -2.22
N ALA A 89 -6.40 3.80 -3.37
CA ALA A 89 -6.31 2.79 -4.42
C ALA A 89 -5.64 1.48 -3.94
N ARG A 90 -4.57 1.57 -3.13
CA ARG A 90 -3.96 0.39 -2.50
C ARG A 90 -4.89 -0.28 -1.50
N SER A 91 -5.58 0.50 -0.67
CA SER A 91 -6.60 -0.02 0.25
C SER A 91 -7.70 -0.76 -0.50
N ASP A 92 -8.23 -0.19 -1.58
CA ASP A 92 -9.29 -0.80 -2.38
C ASP A 92 -8.85 -2.14 -2.97
N VAL A 93 -7.62 -2.21 -3.47
CA VAL A 93 -7.02 -3.47 -3.97
C VAL A 93 -6.90 -4.50 -2.85
N ILE A 94 -6.36 -4.14 -1.69
CA ILE A 94 -6.20 -5.05 -0.56
C ILE A 94 -7.57 -5.53 -0.07
N HIS A 95 -8.55 -4.63 0.07
CA HIS A 95 -9.91 -4.97 0.51
C HIS A 95 -10.63 -5.87 -0.50
N TYR A 96 -10.55 -5.55 -1.79
CA TYR A 96 -11.14 -6.37 -2.85
C TYR A 96 -10.50 -7.77 -2.87
N CYS A 97 -9.18 -7.87 -2.83
CA CYS A 97 -8.55 -9.18 -2.81
C CYS A 97 -8.82 -9.94 -1.51
N THR A 98 -9.07 -9.25 -0.39
CA THR A 98 -9.46 -9.89 0.87
C THR A 98 -10.84 -10.51 0.75
N SER A 99 -11.82 -9.82 0.13
CA SER A 99 -13.15 -10.39 -0.08
C SER A 99 -13.08 -11.61 -1.01
N VAL A 100 -12.27 -11.55 -2.07
CA VAL A 100 -12.00 -12.69 -2.96
C VAL A 100 -11.39 -13.87 -2.19
N ALA A 101 -10.41 -13.62 -1.33
CA ALA A 101 -9.74 -14.65 -0.54
C ALA A 101 -10.66 -15.34 0.47
N THR A 102 -11.70 -14.65 0.94
CA THR A 102 -12.71 -15.22 1.86
C THR A 102 -13.87 -15.93 1.14
N SER A 103 -13.97 -15.77 -0.19
CA SER A 103 -15.04 -16.40 -0.98
C SER A 103 -14.67 -17.83 -1.39
N PRO A 104 -15.64 -18.77 -1.47
CA PRO A 104 -15.38 -20.10 -2.00
C PRO A 104 -14.81 -20.05 -3.41
N ASP A 105 -13.80 -20.86 -3.66
CA ASP A 105 -13.06 -20.85 -4.89
C ASP A 105 -13.33 -22.12 -5.73
N PRO A 106 -14.34 -22.11 -6.61
CA PRO A 106 -14.67 -23.27 -7.43
C PRO A 106 -13.67 -23.52 -8.56
N SER A 107 -12.71 -22.60 -8.80
CA SER A 107 -11.74 -22.68 -9.88
C SER A 107 -10.35 -23.12 -9.39
N ASP A 108 -10.22 -23.57 -8.14
CA ASP A 108 -8.98 -24.11 -7.58
C ASP A 108 -8.64 -25.45 -8.25
N PRO A 109 -7.56 -25.53 -9.07
CA PRO A 109 -7.19 -26.77 -9.77
C PRO A 109 -6.76 -27.88 -8.81
N ASP A 110 -6.25 -27.51 -7.64
CA ASP A 110 -5.63 -28.45 -6.69
C ASP A 110 -6.64 -28.93 -5.63
N LEU A 111 -7.91 -28.51 -5.71
CA LEU A 111 -8.93 -28.81 -4.71
C LEU A 111 -9.15 -30.32 -4.55
N ILE A 112 -9.33 -31.05 -5.66
CA ILE A 112 -9.58 -32.49 -5.65
C ILE A 112 -8.35 -33.25 -5.12
N GLU A 113 -7.15 -32.90 -5.58
CA GLU A 113 -5.91 -33.54 -5.14
C GLU A 113 -5.68 -33.30 -3.64
N ARG A 114 -5.88 -32.06 -3.17
CA ARG A 114 -5.74 -31.69 -1.76
C ARG A 114 -6.72 -32.45 -0.87
N GLU A 115 -8.00 -32.54 -1.27
CA GLU A 115 -9.00 -33.29 -0.50
C GLU A 115 -8.68 -34.78 -0.44
N ALA A 116 -8.19 -35.37 -1.54
CA ALA A 116 -7.76 -36.76 -1.57
C ALA A 116 -6.55 -37.01 -0.65
N LEU A 117 -5.56 -36.11 -0.66
CA LEU A 117 -4.40 -36.18 0.24
C LEU A 117 -4.81 -36.04 1.71
N ASN A 118 -5.66 -35.07 2.03
CA ASN A 118 -6.17 -34.86 3.38
C ASN A 118 -6.96 -36.08 3.89
N ARG A 119 -7.77 -36.71 3.02
CA ARG A 119 -8.50 -37.95 3.37
C ARG A 119 -7.55 -39.11 3.63
N LYS A 120 -6.55 -39.29 2.78
CA LYS A 120 -5.56 -40.36 2.91
C LYS A 120 -4.73 -40.23 4.19
N ASP A 121 -4.40 -39.00 4.59
CA ASP A 121 -3.72 -38.77 5.87
C ASP A 121 -4.66 -38.95 7.07
N ALA A 122 -5.93 -38.55 6.98
CA ALA A 122 -6.91 -38.78 8.04
C ALA A 122 -7.13 -40.28 8.34
N GLU A 123 -6.93 -41.15 7.34
CA GLU A 123 -7.00 -42.62 7.48
C GLU A 123 -5.67 -43.24 7.99
N ARG A 124 -4.60 -42.45 8.10
CA ARG A 124 -3.25 -42.94 8.43
C ARG A 124 -3.08 -43.12 9.93
N ILE A 125 -2.73 -44.33 10.34
CA ILE A 125 -2.38 -44.65 11.74
C ILE A 125 -0.85 -44.57 11.89
N VAL A 126 -0.38 -43.77 12.84
CA VAL A 126 1.05 -43.53 13.09
C VAL A 126 1.46 -44.15 14.42
N ASP A 127 2.44 -45.04 14.41
CA ASP A 127 3.11 -45.52 15.62
C ASP A 127 4.32 -44.65 15.93
N GLU A 128 4.13 -43.66 16.80
CA GLU A 128 5.16 -42.70 17.22
C GLU A 128 6.37 -43.36 17.90
N ARG A 129 6.21 -44.60 18.39
CA ARG A 129 7.31 -45.36 19.02
C ARG A 129 8.28 -45.93 17.99
N LEU A 130 7.80 -46.23 16.78
CA LEU A 130 8.63 -46.75 15.69
C LEU A 130 9.27 -45.62 14.87
N ASP A 131 8.52 -44.54 14.63
CA ASP A 131 9.01 -43.35 13.93
C ASP A 131 8.36 -42.05 14.46
N PRO A 132 9.07 -41.28 15.31
CA PRO A 132 8.59 -40.01 15.87
C PRO A 132 8.35 -38.89 14.84
N TYR A 133 8.86 -39.01 13.61
CA TYR A 133 8.74 -37.98 12.57
C TYR A 133 7.63 -38.27 11.56
N SER A 134 7.20 -39.53 11.47
CA SER A 134 6.12 -39.94 10.58
C SER A 134 4.78 -39.25 10.88
N GLY A 135 4.53 -38.77 12.10
CA GLY A 135 3.27 -38.09 12.47
C GLY A 135 3.01 -36.74 11.80
N ARG A 136 4.00 -36.14 11.14
CA ARG A 136 3.87 -34.78 10.59
C ARG A 136 3.23 -34.79 9.21
N PHE A 137 1.96 -34.41 9.15
CA PHE A 137 1.29 -34.04 7.91
C PHE A 137 1.08 -32.53 7.88
N PHE A 138 1.48 -31.90 6.77
CA PHE A 138 1.22 -30.49 6.51
C PHE A 138 0.25 -30.41 5.34
N PRO A 139 -1.04 -30.15 5.59
CA PRO A 139 -1.99 -29.90 4.51
C PRO A 139 -1.45 -28.80 3.61
N ARG A 140 -1.48 -29.04 2.29
CA ARG A 140 -1.20 -27.96 1.35
C ARG A 140 -2.31 -26.92 1.47
N GLU A 141 -1.96 -25.67 1.76
CA GLU A 141 -2.93 -24.58 1.80
C GLU A 141 -3.58 -24.40 0.42
N GLY A 142 -4.85 -24.00 0.42
CA GLY A 142 -5.51 -23.62 -0.83
C GLY A 142 -5.06 -22.27 -1.35
N ARG A 143 -5.19 -22.04 -2.66
CA ARG A 143 -4.76 -20.77 -3.25
C ARG A 143 -5.44 -19.54 -2.63
N ALA A 144 -6.70 -19.68 -2.21
CA ALA A 144 -7.44 -18.66 -1.46
C ALA A 144 -6.90 -18.44 -0.03
N GLU A 145 -6.49 -19.52 0.65
CA GLU A 145 -5.89 -19.45 1.99
C GLU A 145 -4.50 -18.80 1.95
N THR A 146 -3.66 -19.21 0.99
CA THR A 146 -2.37 -18.59 0.73
C THR A 146 -2.53 -17.11 0.40
N LEU A 147 -3.53 -16.74 -0.41
CA LEU A 147 -3.86 -15.35 -0.71
C LEU A 147 -4.29 -14.59 0.55
N ALA A 148 -5.14 -15.18 1.41
CA ALA A 148 -5.54 -14.57 2.67
C ALA A 148 -4.33 -14.32 3.59
N GLY A 149 -3.39 -15.26 3.67
CA GLY A 149 -2.13 -15.09 4.40
C GLY A 149 -1.30 -13.93 3.85
N LEU A 150 -1.15 -13.86 2.53
CA LEU A 150 -0.45 -12.76 1.86
C LEU A 150 -1.09 -11.40 2.20
N LEU A 151 -2.42 -11.30 2.12
CA LEU A 151 -3.13 -10.03 2.33
C LEU A 151 -3.07 -9.55 3.78
N ARG A 152 -3.05 -10.45 4.76
CA ARG A 152 -2.80 -10.09 6.16
C ARG A 152 -1.44 -9.42 6.33
N ASN A 153 -0.41 -9.97 5.68
CA ASN A 153 0.93 -9.38 5.69
C ASN A 153 0.96 -8.04 4.97
N GLU A 154 0.35 -7.94 3.78
CA GLU A 154 0.30 -6.69 3.02
C GLU A 154 -0.45 -5.58 3.75
N ASN A 155 -1.50 -5.92 4.50
CA ASN A 155 -2.22 -4.94 5.33
C ASN A 155 -1.35 -4.42 6.47
N ALA A 156 -0.56 -5.29 7.12
CA ALA A 156 0.39 -4.88 8.15
C ALA A 156 1.52 -4.01 7.58
N VAL A 157 2.07 -4.39 6.42
CA VAL A 157 3.08 -3.59 5.71
C VAL A 157 2.53 -2.23 5.32
N GLU A 158 1.29 -2.18 4.82
CA GLU A 158 0.64 -0.93 4.44
C GLU A 158 0.49 0.02 5.63
N GLY A 159 0.13 -0.49 6.82
CA GLY A 159 0.11 0.31 8.05
C GLY A 159 1.49 0.90 8.40
N ILE A 160 2.54 0.09 8.33
CA ILE A 160 3.93 0.53 8.59
C ILE A 160 4.37 1.60 7.59
N VAL A 161 4.11 1.38 6.29
CA VAL A 161 4.48 2.31 5.23
C VAL A 161 3.78 3.65 5.44
N ARG A 162 2.46 3.65 5.66
CA ARG A 162 1.69 4.87 5.90
C ARG A 162 2.18 5.65 7.12
N GLN A 163 2.45 4.94 8.21
CA GLN A 163 2.99 5.57 9.43
C GLN A 163 4.35 6.23 9.16
N ARG A 164 5.25 5.57 8.44
CA ARG A 164 6.57 6.13 8.10
C ARG A 164 6.46 7.33 7.15
N THR A 165 5.65 7.21 6.10
CA THR A 165 5.40 8.30 5.16
C THR A 165 4.79 9.50 5.88
N TRP A 166 3.83 9.27 6.77
CA TRP A 166 3.19 10.32 7.55
C TRP A 166 4.15 11.05 8.47
N ALA A 167 5.07 10.34 9.14
CA ALA A 167 6.07 10.97 9.98
C ALA A 167 6.94 11.98 9.19
N VAL A 168 7.28 11.66 7.93
CA VAL A 168 8.00 12.59 7.05
C VAL A 168 7.13 13.77 6.63
N VAL A 169 5.85 13.52 6.32
CA VAL A 169 4.89 14.58 5.97
C VAL A 169 4.70 15.54 7.16
N GLU A 170 4.56 15.04 8.38
CA GLU A 170 4.41 15.83 9.60
C GLU A 170 5.62 16.72 9.87
N GLU A 171 6.84 16.21 9.64
CA GLU A 171 8.07 17.02 9.78
C GLU A 171 8.13 18.16 8.75
N ARG A 172 7.64 17.91 7.53
CA ARG A 172 7.91 18.74 6.34
C ARG A 172 6.77 19.68 5.98
N CYS A 173 5.52 19.36 6.29
CA CYS A 173 4.36 20.10 5.85
C CYS A 173 3.75 20.93 6.98
N GLU A 174 3.50 22.21 6.72
CA GLU A 174 2.75 23.06 7.65
C GLU A 174 1.26 22.65 7.69
N GLY A 175 0.62 22.85 8.84
CA GLY A 175 -0.82 22.61 9.04
C GLY A 175 -1.22 21.15 9.27
N VAL A 176 -0.32 20.19 9.04
CA VAL A 176 -0.57 18.75 9.21
C VAL A 176 -0.56 18.32 10.69
N GLU A 177 0.12 19.06 11.56
CA GLU A 177 0.21 18.81 13.01
C GLU A 177 -1.17 18.78 13.72
N ASN A 178 -2.21 19.36 13.10
CA ASN A 178 -3.57 19.35 13.62
C ASN A 178 -4.26 17.98 13.51
N ASP A 179 -3.74 17.08 12.67
CA ASP A 179 -4.24 15.73 12.53
C ASP A 179 -3.43 14.79 13.43
N ALA A 180 -4.07 14.27 14.48
CA ALA A 180 -3.41 13.40 15.46
C ALA A 180 -2.80 12.11 14.87
N SER A 181 -3.29 11.67 13.70
CA SER A 181 -2.78 10.48 13.01
C SER A 181 -3.11 10.50 11.52
N TRP A 182 -2.37 9.70 10.74
CA TRP A 182 -2.62 9.53 9.31
C TRP A 182 -4.00 8.93 9.02
N GLU A 183 -4.53 8.08 9.91
CA GLU A 183 -5.88 7.52 9.78
C GLU A 183 -6.92 8.64 9.82
N THR A 184 -6.78 9.56 10.78
CA THR A 184 -7.69 10.69 10.97
C THR A 184 -7.67 11.62 9.75
N ALA A 185 -6.47 11.92 9.23
CA ALA A 185 -6.31 12.76 8.05
C ALA A 185 -6.92 12.12 6.79
N LEU A 186 -6.70 10.80 6.60
CA LEU A 186 -7.26 10.04 5.50
C LEU A 186 -8.79 9.95 5.58
N ASP A 187 -9.35 9.72 6.76
CA ASP A 187 -10.79 9.64 6.96
C ASP A 187 -11.48 10.99 6.75
N LYS A 188 -10.87 12.10 7.19
CA LYS A 188 -11.33 13.46 6.85
C LYS A 188 -11.32 13.70 5.33
N TRP A 189 -10.31 13.21 4.61
CA TRP A 189 -10.28 13.30 3.16
C TRP A 189 -11.39 12.45 2.52
N ARG A 190 -11.61 11.21 2.97
CA ARG A 190 -12.68 10.34 2.49
C ARG A 190 -14.06 10.98 2.66
N GLU A 191 -14.32 11.57 3.82
CA GLU A 191 -15.58 12.27 4.10
C GLU A 191 -15.79 13.45 3.15
N ARG A 192 -14.73 14.22 2.84
CA ARG A 192 -14.81 15.31 1.86
C ARG A 192 -15.09 14.84 0.44
N GLN A 193 -14.63 13.65 0.06
CA GLN A 193 -14.88 13.09 -1.29
C GLN A 193 -16.30 12.52 -1.45
N ARG A 194 -17.00 12.23 -0.35
CA ARG A 194 -18.38 11.70 -0.37
C ARG A 194 -19.45 12.79 -0.46
N ARG A 195 -19.09 14.03 -0.18
CA ARG A 195 -19.97 15.20 -0.24
C ARG A 195 -19.93 15.82 -1.64
#